data_AF-U1I8R5-F1
#
_entry.id   AF-U1I8R5-F1
#
_cell.length_a   1.000
_cell.length_b   1.000
_cell.length_c   1.000
_cell.angle_alpha   90.00
_cell.angle_beta   90.00
_cell.angle_gamma   90.00
#
_symmetry.space_group_name_H-M   'P 1'
#
loop_
_entity.id
_entity.type
_entity.pdbx_description
1 polymer ?
#
loop_
_entity_poly.entity_id
_entity_poly.type
_entity_poly.pdbx_seq_one_letter_code
_entity_poly.pdbx_strand_id
1 'polypeptide(L)'
;MRKSIKFSLLALCISNVIAVNTVFAAEQNQEKSPSPTLSKQQLIAEINQLNKEISAKEKTAVALNNQIKDLQSKITKAKQDLQSKMKERDALTNSLQASSKEKAQLEEQIKSLTAQLADLQKKIDPKVVELVEQKNTAETQLKKVNADVSSKTNQLNQLTAQIKQSTTKVEQLKAQIKPLENQISGLNSQVKQQQDKLTKIAAERKAVTTKIAEYTKNQEWVKKYELDSNGVRWRDLYFARSNYSFSKSNFAKSSGNSFPRHIEVITDELGNPKLSEFTNTPTLPLSQYKANPSKINEVLISSEQPENKGKAVGKVFFVNQNFSSYAAWQPILDSKYSGDKGERVQSLGYGFSYPNYVARTDYQKGVDIKSQAQQRYESVKAKTPQITYRGYMLNVGGKSGDITLTADLDKNVVNGTVTNRIVNPVQDGRDLLLKNGQISVDRDRGIIFSGNQGRSVIPVGNNPNNSPFKYAYFEGTFAGKNMEEVVGTIHNLPRESASAFGGTQVTK
;
A
#
# COMPACT_ATOMS: atom_id res chain seq x y z
N MET A 1 -80.00 104.40 59.46
CA MET A 1 -80.28 105.33 60.58
C MET A 1 -80.41 106.78 60.06
N ARG A 2 -81.56 107.17 59.49
CA ARG A 2 -81.80 108.58 59.04
C ARG A 2 -83.16 109.18 59.45
N LYS A 3 -83.99 108.45 60.21
CA LYS A 3 -85.28 108.94 60.73
C LYS A 3 -85.23 109.44 62.20
N SER A 4 -84.20 109.09 62.96
CA SER A 4 -84.11 109.43 64.40
C SER A 4 -83.66 110.86 64.74
N ILE A 5 -83.18 111.63 63.75
CA ILE A 5 -82.67 113.01 63.97
C ILE A 5 -83.80 114.06 63.79
N LYS A 6 -84.90 113.71 63.12
CA LYS A 6 -86.05 114.62 62.93
C LYS A 6 -86.85 114.89 64.22
N PHE A 7 -86.61 114.14 65.31
CA PHE A 7 -87.32 114.31 66.58
C PHE A 7 -86.71 115.37 67.51
N SER A 8 -85.42 115.72 67.35
CA SER A 8 -84.72 116.58 68.32
C SER A 8 -84.73 118.08 67.96
N LEU A 9 -84.83 118.44 66.67
CA LEU A 9 -84.91 119.85 66.28
C LEU A 9 -86.27 120.49 66.62
N LEU A 10 -87.37 119.73 66.51
CA LEU A 10 -88.72 120.26 66.76
C LEU A 10 -88.94 120.60 68.24
N ALA A 11 -88.37 119.81 69.16
CA ALA A 11 -88.40 120.08 70.60
C ALA A 11 -87.60 121.35 70.98
N LEU A 12 -86.44 121.56 70.35
CA LEU A 12 -85.62 122.75 70.59
C LEU A 12 -86.30 124.05 70.10
N CYS A 13 -87.06 123.96 69.02
CA CYS A 13 -87.81 125.10 68.47
C CYS A 13 -89.04 125.50 69.32
N ILE A 14 -89.67 124.58 70.06
CA ILE A 14 -90.85 124.90 70.88
C ILE A 14 -90.43 125.49 72.24
N SER A 15 -89.38 124.98 72.88
CA SER A 15 -88.86 125.56 74.14
C SER A 15 -88.42 127.03 73.98
N ASN A 16 -87.88 127.39 72.82
CA ASN A 16 -87.50 128.78 72.51
C ASN A 16 -88.70 129.70 72.19
N VAL A 17 -89.87 129.16 71.85
CA VAL A 17 -91.10 129.96 71.65
C VAL A 17 -91.75 130.33 72.99
N ILE A 18 -91.58 129.51 74.03
CA ILE A 18 -92.09 129.80 75.39
C ILE A 18 -91.24 130.87 76.10
N ALA A 19 -89.92 130.90 75.84
CA ALA A 19 -89.01 131.86 76.48
C ALA A 19 -89.06 133.29 75.91
N VAL A 20 -89.67 133.50 74.73
CA VAL A 20 -89.75 134.81 74.06
C VAL A 20 -91.08 135.53 74.33
N ASN A 21 -92.15 134.80 74.64
CA ASN A 21 -93.48 135.38 74.90
C ASN A 21 -93.71 135.86 76.35
N THR A 22 -92.71 135.81 77.23
CA THR A 22 -92.85 136.23 78.65
C THR A 22 -92.23 137.59 78.98
N VAL A 23 -91.64 138.30 78.01
CA VAL A 23 -90.80 139.49 78.29
C VAL A 23 -91.22 140.76 77.53
N PHE A 24 -92.12 140.68 76.53
CA PHE A 24 -92.37 141.80 75.60
C PHE A 24 -93.83 142.29 75.50
N ALA A 25 -94.49 142.47 76.65
CA ALA A 25 -95.68 143.33 76.79
C ALA A 25 -96.00 143.68 78.26
N ALA A 26 -94.98 144.06 79.04
CA ALA A 26 -95.23 144.83 80.27
C ALA A 26 -95.30 146.32 79.88
N GLU A 27 -96.39 146.68 79.21
CA GLU A 27 -96.70 148.09 78.94
C GLU A 27 -97.22 148.75 80.23
N GLN A 28 -96.65 149.91 80.54
CA GLN A 28 -97.28 150.98 81.30
C GLN A 28 -97.94 150.61 82.65
N ASN A 29 -97.14 150.70 83.72
CA ASN A 29 -97.57 151.54 84.84
C ASN A 29 -96.43 152.50 85.22
N GLN A 30 -96.20 153.48 84.35
CA GLN A 30 -95.44 154.68 84.66
C GLN A 30 -96.40 155.72 85.25
N GLU A 31 -96.51 155.78 86.58
CA GLU A 31 -96.92 157.03 87.21
C GLU A 31 -96.14 157.35 88.49
N LYS A 32 -95.95 158.65 88.67
CA LYS A 32 -95.03 159.34 89.58
C LYS A 32 -95.03 158.81 91.02
N SER A 33 -93.83 158.61 91.54
CA SER A 33 -93.43 159.18 92.83
C SER A 33 -91.91 159.35 92.83
N PRO A 34 -91.38 160.50 93.31
CA PRO A 34 -91.73 160.97 94.65
C PRO A 34 -91.93 162.49 94.82
N SER A 35 -92.88 162.85 95.70
CA SER A 35 -92.45 163.36 97.02
C SER A 35 -92.24 162.10 97.88
N PRO A 36 -91.09 161.88 98.54
CA PRO A 36 -90.09 162.84 99.01
C PRO A 36 -88.78 162.94 98.20
N THR A 37 -88.04 164.02 98.40
CA THR A 37 -86.74 164.32 97.80
C THR A 37 -85.69 163.22 98.04
N LEU A 38 -85.22 162.55 96.98
CA LEU A 38 -84.00 161.74 97.02
C LEU A 38 -82.78 162.68 96.96
N SER A 39 -81.82 162.46 97.86
CA SER A 39 -80.64 163.32 98.03
C SER A 39 -79.60 163.14 96.92
N LYS A 40 -78.70 164.12 96.76
CA LYS A 40 -77.56 164.07 95.84
C LYS A 40 -76.68 162.81 96.04
N GLN A 41 -76.65 162.23 97.25
CA GLN A 41 -75.95 160.98 97.54
C GLN A 41 -76.59 159.76 96.86
N GLN A 42 -77.91 159.73 96.69
CA GLN A 42 -78.62 158.58 96.11
C GLN A 42 -78.41 158.50 94.59
N LEU A 43 -78.46 159.63 93.88
CA LEU A 43 -78.08 159.70 92.46
C LEU A 43 -76.61 159.30 92.21
N ILE A 44 -75.70 159.70 93.09
CA ILE A 44 -74.29 159.28 93.02
C ILE A 44 -74.14 157.77 93.27
N ALA A 45 -74.91 157.21 94.21
CA ALA A 45 -74.92 155.76 94.45
C ALA A 45 -75.44 154.98 93.23
N GLU A 46 -76.49 155.47 92.58
CA GLU A 46 -77.12 154.84 91.41
C GLU A 46 -76.23 154.93 90.16
N ILE A 47 -75.58 156.07 89.90
CA ILE A 47 -74.56 156.20 88.83
C ILE A 47 -73.38 155.25 89.09
N ASN A 48 -72.92 155.12 90.34
CA ASN A 48 -71.85 154.19 90.69
C ASN A 48 -72.28 152.72 90.55
N GLN A 49 -73.54 152.40 90.81
CA GLN A 49 -74.11 151.07 90.59
C GLN A 49 -74.20 150.74 89.09
N LEU A 50 -74.74 151.66 88.29
CA LEU A 50 -74.82 151.52 86.83
C LEU A 50 -73.43 151.40 86.18
N ASN A 51 -72.43 152.17 86.63
CA ASN A 51 -71.05 152.04 86.16
C ASN A 51 -70.41 150.68 86.54
N LYS A 52 -70.72 150.14 87.73
CA LYS A 52 -70.32 148.77 88.10
C LYS A 52 -70.97 147.73 87.19
N GLU A 53 -72.26 147.89 86.88
CA GLU A 53 -72.98 146.99 85.98
C GLU A 53 -72.51 147.07 84.53
N ILE A 54 -72.20 148.27 84.03
CA ILE A 54 -71.60 148.47 82.70
C ILE A 54 -70.23 147.78 82.66
N SER A 55 -69.34 148.03 83.63
CA SER A 55 -68.03 147.38 83.68
C SER A 55 -68.12 145.84 83.81
N ALA A 56 -69.12 145.32 84.52
CA ALA A 56 -69.40 143.88 84.59
C ALA A 56 -69.90 143.33 83.24
N LYS A 57 -70.79 144.05 82.55
CA LYS A 57 -71.29 143.69 81.21
C LYS A 57 -70.20 143.78 80.14
N GLU A 58 -69.30 144.76 80.21
CA GLU A 58 -68.12 144.86 79.34
C GLU A 58 -67.17 143.67 79.51
N LYS A 59 -66.85 143.31 80.76
CA LYS A 59 -66.06 142.08 81.05
C LYS A 59 -66.75 140.83 80.50
N THR A 60 -68.07 140.75 80.61
CA THR A 60 -68.88 139.63 80.06
C THR A 60 -68.84 139.62 78.53
N ALA A 61 -68.96 140.78 77.88
CA ALA A 61 -68.88 140.92 76.42
C ALA A 61 -67.49 140.52 75.89
N VAL A 62 -66.41 140.91 76.56
CA VAL A 62 -65.03 140.48 76.22
C VAL A 62 -64.88 138.96 76.40
N ALA A 63 -65.40 138.38 77.48
CA ALA A 63 -65.37 136.94 77.72
C ALA A 63 -66.15 136.16 76.64
N LEU A 64 -67.36 136.59 76.29
CA LEU A 64 -68.18 136.00 75.22
C LEU A 64 -67.50 136.14 73.85
N ASN A 65 -66.89 137.28 73.54
CA ASN A 65 -66.17 137.49 72.28
C ASN A 65 -64.94 136.56 72.16
N ASN A 66 -64.23 136.33 73.27
CA ASN A 66 -63.15 135.33 73.32
C ASN A 66 -63.68 133.90 73.15
N GLN A 67 -64.83 133.54 73.74
CA GLN A 67 -65.49 132.25 73.48
C GLN A 67 -65.94 132.10 72.03
N ILE A 68 -66.46 133.15 71.40
CA ILE A 68 -66.83 133.15 69.97
C ILE A 68 -65.59 132.89 69.10
N LYS A 69 -64.45 133.53 69.38
CA LYS A 69 -63.18 133.28 68.67
C LYS A 69 -62.68 131.84 68.85
N ASP A 70 -62.73 131.30 70.06
CA ASP A 70 -62.37 129.91 70.35
C ASP A 70 -63.29 128.91 69.61
N LEU A 71 -64.61 129.15 69.63
CA LEU A 71 -65.57 128.35 68.88
C LEU A 71 -65.36 128.45 67.36
N GLN A 72 -65.07 129.64 66.82
CA GLN A 72 -64.72 129.83 65.40
C GLN A 72 -63.45 129.06 65.01
N SER A 73 -62.43 129.06 65.88
CA SER A 73 -61.21 128.27 65.71
C SER A 73 -61.52 126.76 65.71
N LYS A 74 -62.30 126.28 66.68
CA LYS A 74 -62.75 124.88 66.77
C LYS A 74 -63.59 124.45 65.57
N ILE A 75 -64.51 125.28 65.08
CA ILE A 75 -65.30 125.04 63.87
C ILE A 75 -64.39 124.95 62.64
N THR A 76 -63.41 125.84 62.52
CA THR A 76 -62.45 125.84 61.41
C THR A 76 -61.61 124.55 61.41
N LYS A 77 -61.10 124.13 62.58
CA LYS A 77 -60.37 122.87 62.73
C LYS A 77 -61.24 121.65 62.41
N ALA A 78 -62.46 121.57 62.96
CA ALA A 78 -63.39 120.48 62.68
C ALA A 78 -63.77 120.39 61.19
N LYS A 79 -63.86 121.52 60.49
CA LYS A 79 -64.09 121.57 59.04
C LYS A 79 -62.89 121.04 58.23
N GLN A 80 -61.66 121.36 58.66
CA GLN A 80 -60.44 120.82 58.08
C GLN A 80 -60.31 119.31 58.33
N ASP A 81 -60.58 118.85 59.56
CA ASP A 81 -60.56 117.43 59.93
C ASP A 81 -61.61 116.62 59.13
N LEU A 82 -62.83 117.17 58.98
CA LEU A 82 -63.86 116.55 58.14
C LEU A 82 -63.44 116.47 56.67
N GLN A 83 -62.84 117.52 56.12
CA GLN A 83 -62.34 117.52 54.74
C GLN A 83 -61.19 116.51 54.55
N SER A 84 -60.33 116.35 55.55
CA SER A 84 -59.28 115.31 55.57
C SER A 84 -59.90 113.91 55.58
N LYS A 85 -60.86 113.65 56.47
CA LYS A 85 -61.58 112.37 56.57
C LYS A 85 -62.41 112.03 55.33
N MET A 86 -62.95 113.03 54.62
CA MET A 86 -63.58 112.82 53.31
C MET A 86 -62.57 112.32 52.26
N LYS A 87 -61.37 112.93 52.17
CA LYS A 87 -60.31 112.48 51.27
C LYS A 87 -59.83 111.06 51.60
N GLU A 88 -59.68 110.74 52.89
CA GLU A 88 -59.33 109.39 53.36
C GLU A 88 -60.40 108.36 52.98
N ARG A 89 -61.69 108.69 53.15
CA ARG A 89 -62.82 107.87 52.71
C ARG A 89 -62.79 107.64 51.20
N ASP A 90 -62.53 108.68 50.41
CA ASP A 90 -62.44 108.58 48.95
C ASP A 90 -61.29 107.67 48.51
N ALA A 91 -60.10 107.83 49.12
CA ALA A 91 -58.95 106.96 48.88
C ALA A 91 -59.22 105.49 49.23
N LEU A 92 -59.84 105.23 50.40
CA LEU A 92 -60.26 103.88 50.80
C LEU A 92 -61.31 103.28 49.87
N THR A 93 -62.26 104.09 49.37
CA THR A 93 -63.28 103.64 48.41
C THR A 93 -62.64 103.22 47.08
N ASN A 94 -61.70 104.02 46.57
CA ASN A 94 -60.96 103.71 45.35
C ASN A 94 -60.09 102.45 45.52
N SER A 95 -59.42 102.29 46.67
CA SER A 95 -58.64 101.10 47.00
C SER A 95 -59.52 99.84 47.07
N LEU A 96 -60.67 99.91 47.74
CA LEU A 96 -61.63 98.80 47.79
C LEU A 96 -62.16 98.42 46.40
N GLN A 97 -62.41 99.41 45.54
CA GLN A 97 -62.84 99.15 44.16
C GLN A 97 -61.71 98.50 43.33
N ALA A 98 -60.46 98.90 43.53
CA ALA A 98 -59.29 98.28 42.89
C ALA A 98 -59.13 96.81 43.33
N SER A 99 -59.08 96.54 44.64
CA SER A 99 -59.00 95.16 45.17
C SER A 99 -60.21 94.30 44.79
N SER A 100 -61.39 94.89 44.60
CA SER A 100 -62.58 94.16 44.10
C SER A 100 -62.42 93.72 42.64
N LYS A 101 -61.79 94.56 41.80
CA LYS A 101 -61.45 94.21 40.41
C LYS A 101 -60.35 93.14 40.35
N GLU A 102 -59.30 93.30 41.13
CA GLU A 102 -58.21 92.34 41.26
C GLU A 102 -58.73 90.97 41.72
N LYS A 103 -59.59 90.94 42.74
CA LYS A 103 -60.28 89.72 43.19
C LYS A 103 -61.04 89.04 42.05
N ALA A 104 -61.83 89.79 41.26
CA ALA A 104 -62.57 89.22 40.14
C ALA A 104 -61.64 88.63 39.07
N GLN A 105 -60.53 89.31 38.76
CA GLN A 105 -59.50 88.80 37.83
C GLN A 105 -58.83 87.52 38.35
N LEU A 106 -58.53 87.44 39.65
CA LEU A 106 -57.98 86.24 40.28
C LEU A 106 -58.99 85.08 40.28
N GLU A 107 -60.28 85.34 40.52
CA GLU A 107 -61.34 84.34 40.42
C GLU A 107 -61.50 83.78 38.99
N GLU A 108 -61.34 84.62 37.95
CA GLU A 108 -61.29 84.19 36.55
C GLU A 108 -60.04 83.37 36.23
N GLN A 109 -58.86 83.79 36.70
CA GLN A 109 -57.62 83.04 36.54
C GLN A 109 -57.69 81.66 37.22
N ILE A 110 -58.23 81.58 38.44
CA ILE A 110 -58.43 80.31 39.15
C ILE A 110 -59.36 79.39 38.37
N LYS A 111 -60.47 79.90 37.81
CA LYS A 111 -61.37 79.10 36.95
C LYS A 111 -60.64 78.59 35.70
N SER A 112 -59.86 79.44 35.03
CA SER A 112 -59.07 79.07 33.86
C SER A 112 -58.03 77.99 34.16
N LEU A 113 -57.25 78.17 35.22
CA LEU A 113 -56.24 77.19 35.67
C LEU A 113 -56.88 75.87 36.11
N THR A 114 -58.03 75.91 36.79
CA THR A 114 -58.80 74.71 37.16
C THR A 114 -59.27 73.95 35.93
N ALA A 115 -59.77 74.64 34.90
CA ALA A 115 -60.16 74.03 33.64
C ALA A 115 -58.97 73.42 32.87
N GLN A 116 -57.82 74.11 32.85
CA GLN A 116 -56.58 73.61 32.26
C GLN A 116 -56.05 72.37 32.99
N LEU A 117 -56.07 72.35 34.33
CA LEU A 117 -55.72 71.17 35.13
C LEU A 117 -56.66 69.99 34.84
N ALA A 118 -57.97 70.23 34.72
CA ALA A 118 -58.92 69.17 34.39
C ALA A 118 -58.73 68.60 32.97
N ASP A 119 -58.36 69.43 32.00
CA ASP A 119 -58.02 69.00 30.64
C ASP A 119 -56.68 68.24 30.58
N LEU A 120 -55.66 68.71 31.31
CA LEU A 120 -54.38 68.02 31.44
C LEU A 120 -54.54 66.66 32.13
N GLN A 121 -55.34 66.57 33.21
CA GLN A 121 -55.63 65.31 33.89
C GLN A 121 -56.29 64.30 32.92
N LYS A 122 -57.32 64.75 32.17
CA LYS A 122 -57.98 63.94 31.13
C LYS A 122 -57.06 63.48 30.01
N LYS A 123 -55.94 64.15 29.77
CA LYS A 123 -54.92 63.77 28.76
C LYS A 123 -53.85 62.85 29.34
N ILE A 124 -53.47 63.03 30.61
CA ILE A 124 -52.47 62.23 31.29
C ILE A 124 -52.97 60.81 31.52
N ASP A 125 -54.18 60.63 32.06
CA ASP A 125 -54.65 59.29 32.46
C ASP A 125 -54.71 58.28 31.29
N PRO A 126 -55.27 58.61 30.11
CA PRO A 126 -55.24 57.71 28.96
C PRO A 126 -53.81 57.46 28.45
N LYS A 127 -52.92 58.45 28.52
CA LYS A 127 -51.55 58.30 28.03
C LYS A 127 -50.71 57.40 28.94
N VAL A 128 -50.95 57.45 30.25
CA VAL A 128 -50.34 56.53 31.22
C VAL A 128 -50.82 55.10 30.96
N VAL A 129 -52.12 54.89 30.70
CA VAL A 129 -52.66 53.56 30.35
C VAL A 129 -52.03 53.03 29.06
N GLU A 130 -51.99 53.84 27.99
CA GLU A 130 -51.37 53.47 26.70
C GLU A 130 -49.89 53.07 26.87
N LEU A 131 -49.13 53.83 27.65
CA LEU A 131 -47.72 53.53 27.93
C LEU A 131 -47.54 52.25 28.76
N VAL A 132 -48.45 51.97 29.70
CA VAL A 132 -48.45 50.70 30.46
C VAL A 132 -48.77 49.51 29.54
N GLU A 133 -49.74 49.64 28.63
CA GLU A 133 -50.07 48.60 27.64
C GLU A 133 -48.92 48.34 26.65
N GLN A 134 -48.28 49.41 26.15
CA GLN A 134 -47.10 49.33 25.30
C GLN A 134 -45.93 48.65 26.02
N LYS A 135 -45.67 49.03 27.28
CA LYS A 135 -44.67 48.38 28.13
C LYS A 135 -44.96 46.89 28.31
N ASN A 136 -46.18 46.52 28.68
CA ASN A 136 -46.57 45.13 28.91
C ASN A 136 -46.46 44.28 27.63
N THR A 137 -46.77 44.88 26.47
CA THR A 137 -46.60 44.25 25.16
C THR A 137 -45.12 44.05 24.82
N ALA A 138 -44.28 45.06 25.04
CA ALA A 138 -42.84 44.98 24.84
C ALA A 138 -42.19 43.94 25.77
N GLU A 139 -42.56 43.88 27.05
CA GLU A 139 -42.10 42.85 27.98
C GLU A 139 -42.51 41.43 27.55
N THR A 140 -43.72 41.27 27.00
CA THR A 140 -44.21 39.99 26.48
C THR A 140 -43.45 39.57 25.22
N GLN A 141 -43.20 40.51 24.31
CA GLN A 141 -42.36 40.27 23.12
C GLN A 141 -40.92 39.91 23.51
N LEU A 142 -40.32 40.63 24.47
CA LEU A 142 -38.98 40.36 24.98
C LEU A 142 -38.87 38.96 25.61
N LYS A 143 -39.86 38.54 26.40
CA LYS A 143 -39.95 37.17 26.95
C LYS A 143 -39.98 36.13 25.84
N LYS A 144 -40.77 36.35 24.77
CA LYS A 144 -40.82 35.46 23.61
C LYS A 144 -39.47 35.39 22.87
N VAL A 145 -38.87 36.54 22.57
CA VAL A 145 -37.55 36.60 21.90
C VAL A 145 -36.48 35.90 22.72
N ASN A 146 -36.46 36.08 24.05
CA ASN A 146 -35.49 35.38 24.92
C ASN A 146 -35.71 33.86 24.92
N ALA A 147 -36.95 33.38 24.87
CA ALA A 147 -37.26 31.96 24.73
C ALA A 147 -36.83 31.41 23.35
N ASP A 148 -37.09 32.15 22.27
CA ASP A 148 -36.69 31.79 20.91
C ASP A 148 -35.15 31.76 20.75
N VAL A 149 -34.45 32.73 21.34
CA VAL A 149 -32.97 32.76 21.41
C VAL A 149 -32.44 31.56 22.19
N SER A 150 -32.99 31.27 23.37
CA SER A 150 -32.59 30.11 24.18
C SER A 150 -32.79 28.78 23.44
N SER A 151 -33.93 28.64 22.74
CA SER A 151 -34.25 27.49 21.89
C SER A 151 -33.24 27.33 20.75
N LYS A 152 -32.94 28.42 20.02
CA LYS A 152 -31.95 28.42 18.92
C LYS A 152 -30.53 28.14 19.42
N THR A 153 -30.14 28.65 20.58
CA THR A 153 -28.84 28.34 21.22
C THR A 153 -28.74 26.85 21.55
N ASN A 154 -29.80 26.24 22.09
CA ASN A 154 -29.83 24.81 22.36
C ASN A 154 -29.75 23.97 21.07
N GLN A 155 -30.47 24.37 20.01
CA GLN A 155 -30.36 23.73 18.68
C GLN A 155 -28.95 23.84 18.10
N LEU A 156 -28.32 25.01 18.20
CA LEU A 156 -26.95 25.24 17.72
C LEU A 156 -25.93 24.38 18.49
N ASN A 157 -26.10 24.24 19.81
CA ASN A 157 -25.27 23.37 20.64
C ASN A 157 -25.43 21.88 20.24
N GLN A 158 -26.66 21.43 19.99
CA GLN A 158 -26.94 20.07 19.50
C GLN A 158 -26.31 19.80 18.13
N LEU A 159 -26.50 20.71 17.16
CA LEU A 159 -25.89 20.61 15.84
C LEU A 159 -24.35 20.63 15.91
N THR A 160 -23.77 21.46 16.77
CA THR A 160 -22.31 21.50 17.02
C THR A 160 -21.79 20.17 17.56
N ALA A 161 -22.53 19.51 18.46
CA ALA A 161 -22.19 18.18 18.96
C ALA A 161 -22.28 17.11 17.86
N GLN A 162 -23.33 17.14 17.03
CA GLN A 162 -23.51 16.22 15.89
C GLN A 162 -22.42 16.40 14.83
N ILE A 163 -22.00 17.63 14.54
CA ILE A 163 -20.88 17.93 13.64
C ILE A 163 -19.59 17.34 14.21
N LYS A 164 -19.26 17.58 15.49
CA LYS A 164 -18.08 16.97 16.13
C LYS A 164 -18.10 15.44 16.05
N GLN A 165 -19.24 14.80 16.32
CA GLN A 165 -19.37 13.35 16.23
C GLN A 165 -19.16 12.84 14.80
N SER A 166 -19.74 13.52 13.81
CA SER A 166 -19.62 13.18 12.39
C SER A 166 -18.18 13.36 11.90
N THR A 167 -17.50 14.46 12.28
CA THR A 167 -16.09 14.70 11.98
C THR A 167 -15.20 13.59 12.55
N THR A 168 -15.37 13.22 13.83
CA THR A 168 -14.64 12.11 14.45
C THR A 168 -14.86 10.80 13.69
N LYS A 169 -16.09 10.51 13.26
CA LYS A 169 -16.41 9.30 12.48
C LYS A 169 -15.77 9.32 11.08
N VAL A 170 -15.71 10.48 10.42
CA VAL A 170 -15.01 10.64 9.13
C VAL A 170 -13.51 10.39 9.29
N GLU A 171 -12.87 10.93 10.31
CA GLU A 171 -11.43 10.69 10.55
C GLU A 171 -11.14 9.24 10.94
N GLN A 172 -12.02 8.59 11.71
CA GLN A 172 -11.94 7.14 11.98
C GLN A 172 -12.03 6.31 10.70
N LEU A 173 -12.95 6.65 9.78
CA LEU A 173 -13.08 5.96 8.50
C LEU A 173 -11.86 6.18 7.60
N LYS A 174 -11.34 7.41 7.51
CA LYS A 174 -10.08 7.70 6.79
C LYS A 174 -8.91 6.88 7.35
N ALA A 175 -8.81 6.76 8.68
CA ALA A 175 -7.77 5.97 9.33
C ALA A 175 -7.89 4.45 9.02
N GLN A 176 -9.09 3.96 8.70
CA GLN A 176 -9.32 2.55 8.31
C GLN A 176 -9.04 2.28 6.82
N ILE A 177 -9.16 3.29 5.93
CA ILE A 177 -8.91 3.12 4.49
C ILE A 177 -7.48 2.66 4.21
N LYS A 178 -6.47 3.36 4.75
CA LYS A 178 -5.05 3.08 4.44
C LYS A 178 -4.59 1.65 4.84
N PRO A 179 -4.99 1.09 6.02
CA PRO A 179 -4.79 -0.33 6.32
C PRO A 179 -5.45 -1.28 5.31
N LEU A 180 -6.69 -0.98 4.87
CA LEU A 180 -7.40 -1.82 3.89
C LEU A 180 -6.74 -1.77 2.50
N GLU A 181 -6.28 -0.60 2.05
CA GLU A 181 -5.50 -0.45 0.80
C GLU A 181 -4.21 -1.29 0.84
N ASN A 182 -3.48 -1.24 1.96
CA ASN A 182 -2.29 -2.07 2.18
C ASN A 182 -2.63 -3.57 2.16
N GLN A 183 -3.74 -3.98 2.78
CA GLN A 183 -4.21 -5.36 2.79
C GLN A 183 -4.58 -5.84 1.38
N ILE A 184 -5.28 -5.03 0.59
CA ILE A 184 -5.60 -5.31 -0.82
C ILE A 184 -4.32 -5.45 -1.66
N SER A 185 -3.34 -4.55 -1.49
CA SER A 185 -2.05 -4.63 -2.19
C SER A 185 -1.25 -5.90 -1.82
N GLY A 186 -1.29 -6.28 -0.54
CA GLY A 186 -0.69 -7.53 -0.05
C GLY A 186 -1.35 -8.77 -0.66
N LEU A 187 -2.68 -8.82 -0.67
CA LEU A 187 -3.46 -9.91 -1.28
C LEU A 187 -3.21 -10.01 -2.79
N ASN A 188 -3.20 -8.89 -3.53
CA ASN A 188 -2.86 -8.88 -4.95
C ASN A 188 -1.45 -9.43 -5.24
N SER A 189 -0.49 -9.12 -4.37
CA SER A 189 0.87 -9.65 -4.47
C SER A 189 0.92 -11.16 -4.19
N GLN A 190 0.14 -11.66 -3.22
CA GLN A 190 0.01 -13.09 -2.95
C GLN A 190 -0.67 -13.84 -4.11
N VAL A 191 -1.74 -13.29 -4.69
CA VAL A 191 -2.42 -13.85 -5.87
C VAL A 191 -1.44 -13.98 -7.05
N LYS A 192 -0.64 -12.94 -7.32
CA LYS A 192 0.40 -12.99 -8.36
C LYS A 192 1.42 -14.10 -8.09
N GLN A 193 1.95 -14.20 -6.87
CA GLN A 193 2.88 -15.27 -6.50
C GLN A 193 2.27 -16.68 -6.63
N GLN A 194 0.97 -16.84 -6.34
CA GLN A 194 0.26 -18.11 -6.55
C GLN A 194 0.11 -18.43 -8.03
N GLN A 195 -0.21 -17.44 -8.87
CA GLN A 195 -0.29 -17.60 -10.33
C GLN A 195 1.05 -17.99 -10.96
N ASP A 196 2.15 -17.39 -10.50
CA ASP A 196 3.51 -17.73 -10.94
C ASP A 196 3.88 -19.17 -10.54
N LYS A 197 3.56 -19.58 -9.30
CA LYS A 197 3.73 -20.97 -8.83
C LYS A 197 2.90 -21.95 -9.65
N LEU A 198 1.65 -21.63 -9.96
CA LEU A 198 0.75 -22.49 -10.73
C LEU A 198 1.24 -22.66 -12.18
N THR A 199 1.77 -21.60 -12.77
CA THR A 199 2.42 -21.62 -14.10
C THR A 199 3.66 -22.50 -14.09
N LYS A 200 4.50 -22.40 -13.05
CA LYS A 200 5.68 -23.27 -12.87
C LYS A 200 5.30 -24.74 -12.74
N ILE A 201 4.32 -25.06 -11.88
CA ILE A 201 3.81 -26.43 -11.68
C ILE A 201 3.23 -26.99 -12.99
N ALA A 202 2.53 -26.19 -13.79
CA ALA A 202 2.02 -26.62 -15.09
C ALA A 202 3.14 -26.98 -16.08
N ALA A 203 4.23 -26.20 -16.11
CA ALA A 203 5.42 -26.49 -16.93
C ALA A 203 6.17 -27.73 -16.44
N GLU A 204 6.37 -27.88 -15.12
CA GLU A 204 6.97 -29.07 -14.49
C GLU A 204 6.13 -30.32 -14.79
N ARG A 205 4.80 -30.25 -14.65
CA ARG A 205 3.88 -31.34 -15.01
C ARG A 205 4.02 -31.75 -16.47
N LYS A 206 4.05 -30.78 -17.40
CA LYS A 206 4.24 -31.06 -18.84
C LYS A 206 5.55 -31.79 -19.10
N ALA A 207 6.66 -31.34 -18.49
CA ALA A 207 7.96 -31.98 -18.61
C ALA A 207 7.97 -33.41 -18.01
N VAL A 208 7.31 -33.62 -16.88
CA VAL A 208 7.14 -34.96 -16.27
C VAL A 208 6.29 -35.87 -17.17
N THR A 209 5.20 -35.37 -17.76
CA THR A 209 4.39 -36.14 -18.73
C THR A 209 5.22 -36.58 -19.95
N THR A 210 6.05 -35.70 -20.51
CA THR A 210 6.98 -36.06 -21.60
C THR A 210 7.97 -37.16 -21.15
N LYS A 211 8.60 -36.99 -19.98
CA LYS A 211 9.53 -38.01 -19.43
C LYS A 211 8.85 -39.35 -19.16
N ILE A 212 7.60 -39.36 -18.69
CA ILE A 212 6.81 -40.59 -18.50
C ILE A 212 6.54 -41.26 -19.84
N ALA A 213 6.14 -40.52 -20.88
CA ALA A 213 5.93 -41.08 -22.21
C ALA A 213 7.22 -41.68 -22.81
N GLU A 214 8.36 -41.00 -22.65
CA GLU A 214 9.68 -41.52 -23.03
C GLU A 214 10.07 -42.77 -22.22
N TYR A 215 9.82 -42.77 -20.91
CA TYR A 215 10.11 -43.90 -20.03
C TYR A 215 9.26 -45.12 -20.39
N THR A 216 7.95 -44.96 -20.60
CA THR A 216 7.06 -46.05 -21.04
C THR A 216 7.50 -46.63 -22.37
N LYS A 217 7.83 -45.78 -23.35
CA LYS A 217 8.39 -46.19 -24.64
C LYS A 217 9.75 -46.89 -24.49
N ASN A 218 10.54 -46.54 -23.48
CA ASN A 218 11.80 -47.21 -23.14
C ASN A 218 11.60 -48.50 -22.31
N GLN A 219 10.45 -48.71 -21.65
CA GLN A 219 10.11 -49.97 -20.98
C GLN A 219 9.58 -51.01 -21.97
N GLU A 220 8.75 -50.58 -22.93
CA GLU A 220 8.45 -51.33 -24.15
C GLU A 220 9.66 -51.52 -25.07
N TRP A 221 10.66 -50.63 -24.92
CA TRP A 221 12.02 -50.92 -25.37
C TRP A 221 12.55 -52.09 -24.54
N VAL A 222 13.18 -51.90 -23.38
CA VAL A 222 13.91 -52.93 -22.60
C VAL A 222 13.32 -54.36 -22.57
N LYS A 223 11.99 -54.56 -22.48
CA LYS A 223 11.36 -55.90 -22.56
C LYS A 223 11.58 -56.67 -23.88
N LYS A 224 12.06 -56.01 -24.94
CA LYS A 224 12.15 -56.49 -26.33
C LYS A 224 13.59 -56.51 -26.90
N TYR A 225 14.61 -55.99 -26.20
CA TYR A 225 15.92 -55.68 -26.79
C TYR A 225 17.07 -56.45 -26.12
N GLU A 226 17.89 -57.20 -26.86
CA GLU A 226 17.64 -57.72 -28.22
C GLU A 226 17.83 -59.21 -28.20
N LEU A 227 16.71 -59.92 -28.23
CA LEU A 227 16.72 -61.37 -28.36
C LEU A 227 17.01 -61.71 -29.83
N ASP A 228 17.90 -62.68 -30.05
CA ASP A 228 17.90 -63.44 -31.30
C ASP A 228 16.64 -64.31 -31.40
N SER A 229 16.49 -65.07 -32.49
CA SER A 229 15.31 -65.92 -32.68
C SER A 229 15.18 -67.06 -31.67
N ASN A 230 16.16 -67.26 -30.78
CA ASN A 230 16.16 -68.28 -29.72
C ASN A 230 15.89 -67.67 -28.33
N GLY A 231 15.52 -66.39 -28.24
CA GLY A 231 15.33 -65.72 -26.97
C GLY A 231 16.63 -65.30 -26.26
N VAL A 232 17.78 -65.31 -26.95
CA VAL A 232 19.09 -65.01 -26.35
C VAL A 232 19.52 -63.60 -26.65
N ARG A 233 19.96 -62.86 -25.63
CA ARG A 233 20.54 -61.51 -25.76
C ARG A 233 21.82 -61.55 -26.59
N TRP A 234 21.73 -61.17 -27.86
CA TRP A 234 22.83 -61.42 -28.79
C TRP A 234 23.98 -60.40 -28.69
N ARG A 235 23.72 -59.21 -28.15
CA ARG A 235 24.77 -58.19 -27.91
C ARG A 235 25.53 -58.38 -26.61
N ASP A 236 25.04 -59.22 -25.70
CA ASP A 236 25.71 -59.43 -24.42
C ASP A 236 27.00 -60.22 -24.65
N LEU A 237 28.13 -59.64 -24.23
CA LEU A 237 29.44 -60.30 -24.29
C LEU A 237 29.67 -61.05 -22.99
N TYR A 238 29.74 -62.38 -23.08
CA TYR A 238 30.03 -63.28 -21.98
C TYR A 238 31.51 -63.67 -22.01
N PHE A 239 32.07 -64.07 -20.87
CA PHE A 239 33.47 -64.46 -20.76
C PHE A 239 33.60 -65.88 -20.21
N ALA A 240 34.51 -66.67 -20.80
CA ALA A 240 34.87 -67.98 -20.27
C ALA A 240 35.88 -67.84 -19.11
N ARG A 241 36.17 -68.92 -18.38
CA ARG A 241 37.18 -68.97 -17.30
C ARG A 241 38.60 -68.55 -17.71
N SER A 242 38.86 -68.44 -19.01
CA SER A 242 40.10 -67.97 -19.64
C SER A 242 40.00 -66.52 -20.16
N ASN A 243 38.98 -65.78 -19.74
CA ASN A 243 38.64 -64.40 -20.17
C ASN A 243 38.44 -64.18 -21.68
N TYR A 244 38.37 -65.22 -22.50
CA TYR A 244 37.95 -65.10 -23.90
C TYR A 244 36.47 -64.75 -23.98
N SER A 245 36.14 -63.71 -24.76
CA SER A 245 34.76 -63.29 -24.96
C SER A 245 34.01 -64.20 -25.95
N PHE A 246 32.76 -64.49 -25.65
CA PHE A 246 31.86 -65.24 -26.50
C PHE A 246 30.45 -64.65 -26.52
N SER A 247 29.76 -64.84 -27.63
CA SER A 247 28.32 -64.63 -27.75
C SER A 247 27.59 -65.93 -27.41
N LYS A 248 26.49 -65.85 -26.66
CA LYS A 248 25.57 -66.99 -26.47
C LYS A 248 24.56 -67.15 -27.63
N SER A 249 24.39 -66.12 -28.46
CA SER A 249 23.48 -66.18 -29.60
C SER A 249 24.03 -67.08 -30.70
N ASN A 250 23.14 -67.79 -31.38
CA ASN A 250 23.50 -68.62 -32.54
C ASN A 250 23.79 -67.79 -33.80
N PHE A 251 23.43 -66.51 -33.83
CA PHE A 251 23.49 -65.62 -34.99
C PHE A 251 24.49 -64.46 -34.83
N ALA A 252 25.21 -64.40 -33.71
CA ALA A 252 26.21 -63.38 -33.45
C ALA A 252 27.55 -63.98 -33.02
N LYS A 253 28.63 -63.37 -33.50
CA LYS A 253 30.03 -63.76 -33.25
C LYS A 253 30.73 -62.68 -32.44
N SER A 254 31.46 -63.08 -31.41
CA SER A 254 32.37 -62.18 -30.70
C SER A 254 33.70 -62.06 -31.45
N SER A 255 34.55 -61.14 -31.00
CA SER A 255 35.97 -61.08 -31.33
C SER A 255 36.76 -62.32 -30.93
N GLY A 256 36.30 -63.11 -29.95
CA GLY A 256 37.07 -64.23 -29.39
C GLY A 256 38.33 -63.79 -28.62
N ASN A 257 38.44 -62.49 -28.33
CA ASN A 257 39.59 -61.85 -27.71
C ASN A 257 39.58 -62.04 -26.18
N SER A 258 40.76 -62.07 -25.55
CA SER A 258 40.87 -62.06 -24.09
C SER A 258 40.63 -60.65 -23.54
N PHE A 259 39.75 -60.51 -22.56
CA PHE A 259 39.58 -59.26 -21.82
C PHE A 259 40.73 -59.05 -20.81
N PRO A 260 41.19 -57.82 -20.56
CA PRO A 260 42.21 -57.58 -19.56
C PRO A 260 41.71 -58.00 -18.17
N ARG A 261 42.51 -58.82 -17.46
CA ARG A 261 42.21 -59.28 -16.09
C ARG A 261 42.03 -58.07 -15.17
N HIS A 262 41.10 -58.21 -14.22
CA HIS A 262 40.92 -57.26 -13.13
C HIS A 262 41.47 -57.90 -11.85
N ILE A 263 42.02 -57.06 -10.97
CA ILE A 263 42.52 -57.48 -9.66
C ILE A 263 41.51 -57.00 -8.63
N GLU A 264 41.08 -57.88 -7.74
CA GLU A 264 40.28 -57.49 -6.58
C GLU A 264 41.01 -57.90 -5.29
N VAL A 265 40.72 -57.16 -4.22
CA VAL A 265 41.09 -57.54 -2.85
C VAL A 265 39.98 -58.41 -2.29
N ILE A 266 40.34 -59.63 -1.88
CA ILE A 266 39.48 -60.68 -1.33
C ILE A 266 40.02 -61.07 0.03
N THR A 267 39.18 -61.46 0.98
CA THR A 267 39.63 -61.97 2.27
C THR A 267 40.00 -63.44 2.16
N ASP A 268 41.16 -63.84 2.69
CA ASP A 268 41.52 -65.25 2.81
C ASP A 268 40.78 -65.92 4.00
N GLU A 269 40.96 -67.24 4.14
CA GLU A 269 40.34 -68.05 5.20
C GLU A 269 40.71 -67.60 6.63
N LEU A 270 41.72 -66.74 6.78
CA LEU A 270 42.19 -66.15 8.03
C LEU A 270 41.78 -64.67 8.18
N GLY A 271 41.01 -64.13 7.23
CA GLY A 271 40.53 -62.75 7.21
C GLY A 271 41.52 -61.71 6.68
N ASN A 272 42.67 -62.13 6.12
CA ASN A 272 43.67 -61.19 5.59
C ASN A 272 43.32 -60.75 4.16
N PRO A 273 43.59 -59.49 3.79
CA PRO A 273 43.39 -59.02 2.41
C PRO A 273 44.41 -59.64 1.46
N LYS A 274 43.93 -60.46 0.54
CA LYS A 274 44.70 -61.14 -0.50
C LYS A 274 44.31 -60.61 -1.88
N LEU A 275 45.30 -60.22 -2.68
CA LEU A 275 45.11 -59.90 -4.09
C LEU A 275 44.77 -61.19 -4.83
N SER A 276 43.63 -61.19 -5.51
CA SER A 276 43.26 -62.26 -6.42
C SER A 276 43.08 -61.68 -7.82
N GLU A 277 43.82 -62.26 -8.78
CA GLU A 277 43.73 -61.87 -10.18
C GLU A 277 42.62 -62.68 -10.86
N PHE A 278 41.49 -62.03 -11.14
CA PHE A 278 40.28 -62.74 -11.55
C PHE A 278 40.26 -63.05 -13.05
N THR A 279 40.09 -64.33 -13.35
CA THR A 279 39.88 -64.85 -14.71
C THR A 279 38.39 -65.02 -15.06
N ASN A 280 37.51 -64.42 -14.26
CA ASN A 280 36.06 -64.48 -14.40
C ASN A 280 35.49 -63.07 -14.59
N THR A 281 35.82 -62.46 -15.73
CA THR A 281 35.34 -61.12 -16.11
C THR A 281 33.81 -61.10 -16.16
N PRO A 282 33.13 -60.12 -15.51
CA PRO A 282 31.68 -60.01 -15.54
C PRO A 282 31.12 -59.89 -16.95
N THR A 283 29.92 -60.40 -17.17
CA THR A 283 29.21 -60.23 -18.46
C THR A 283 29.04 -58.75 -18.80
N LEU A 284 29.27 -58.33 -20.06
CA LEU A 284 28.89 -56.99 -20.51
C LEU A 284 27.45 -57.03 -21.05
N PRO A 285 26.45 -56.46 -20.33
CA PRO A 285 25.04 -56.54 -20.71
C PRO A 285 24.68 -55.51 -21.79
N LEU A 286 25.41 -55.48 -22.91
CA LEU A 286 25.30 -54.40 -23.91
C LEU A 286 23.87 -54.29 -24.50
N SER A 287 23.08 -55.36 -24.47
CA SER A 287 21.68 -55.35 -24.93
C SER A 287 20.78 -54.37 -24.16
N GLN A 288 21.15 -53.95 -22.94
CA GLN A 288 20.36 -52.98 -22.16
C GLN A 288 20.49 -51.53 -22.66
N TYR A 289 21.38 -51.27 -23.63
CA TYR A 289 21.60 -49.94 -24.18
C TYR A 289 21.15 -49.84 -25.63
N LYS A 290 20.39 -48.80 -25.96
CA LYS A 290 19.84 -48.62 -27.30
C LYS A 290 20.93 -48.41 -28.35
N ALA A 291 20.78 -49.09 -29.49
CA ALA A 291 21.57 -48.86 -30.68
C ALA A 291 21.57 -47.36 -31.06
N ASN A 292 22.77 -46.80 -31.10
CA ASN A 292 23.06 -45.44 -31.52
C ASN A 292 24.54 -45.41 -31.96
N PRO A 293 24.83 -45.67 -33.26
CA PRO A 293 26.19 -45.71 -33.79
C PRO A 293 26.99 -44.42 -33.55
N SER A 294 26.31 -43.28 -33.36
CA SER A 294 26.90 -41.97 -33.10
C SER A 294 27.12 -41.66 -31.62
N LYS A 295 26.85 -42.60 -30.71
CA LYS A 295 27.03 -42.42 -29.26
C LYS A 295 27.99 -43.45 -28.68
N ILE A 296 29.10 -42.94 -28.14
CA ILE A 296 29.96 -43.67 -27.22
C ILE A 296 29.29 -43.63 -25.84
N ASN A 297 29.11 -44.80 -25.24
CA ASN A 297 28.57 -44.97 -23.90
C ASN A 297 29.72 -45.35 -22.96
N GLU A 298 29.64 -44.86 -21.73
CA GLU A 298 30.58 -45.15 -20.66
C GLU A 298 29.80 -45.79 -19.50
N VAL A 299 30.24 -46.95 -19.01
CA VAL A 299 29.57 -47.69 -17.94
C VAL A 299 30.59 -48.29 -16.98
N LEU A 300 30.28 -48.30 -15.69
CA LEU A 300 31.01 -49.09 -14.70
C LEU A 300 30.50 -50.53 -14.72
N ILE A 301 31.41 -51.48 -14.60
CA ILE A 301 31.12 -52.90 -14.47
C ILE A 301 31.46 -53.31 -13.04
N SER A 302 30.51 -53.95 -12.36
CA SER A 302 30.66 -54.42 -10.98
C SER A 302 31.18 -55.85 -10.92
N SER A 303 31.89 -56.19 -9.85
CA SER A 303 32.34 -57.55 -9.55
C SER A 303 31.16 -58.53 -9.46
N GLU A 304 31.35 -59.74 -10.01
CA GLU A 304 30.50 -60.91 -9.80
C GLU A 304 30.96 -61.75 -8.57
N GLN A 305 32.10 -61.43 -7.94
CA GLN A 305 32.59 -62.13 -6.75
C GLN A 305 31.72 -61.81 -5.52
N PRO A 306 31.35 -62.80 -4.66
CA PRO A 306 30.48 -62.58 -3.51
C PRO A 306 30.96 -61.48 -2.55
N GLU A 307 32.26 -61.45 -2.23
CA GLU A 307 32.87 -60.50 -1.27
C GLU A 307 32.99 -59.06 -1.80
N ASN A 308 32.99 -58.90 -3.12
CA ASN A 308 33.12 -57.61 -3.80
C ASN A 308 31.86 -57.21 -4.58
N LYS A 309 30.77 -57.94 -4.41
CA LYS A 309 29.51 -57.76 -5.14
C LYS A 309 29.06 -56.30 -5.15
N GLY A 310 28.97 -55.72 -6.35
CA GLY A 310 28.58 -54.33 -6.55
C GLY A 310 29.74 -53.32 -6.59
N LYS A 311 30.92 -53.62 -6.04
CA LYS A 311 32.13 -52.79 -6.22
C LYS A 311 32.51 -52.75 -7.70
N ALA A 312 32.86 -51.57 -8.21
CA ALA A 312 33.28 -51.42 -9.61
C ALA A 312 34.69 -52.00 -9.81
N VAL A 313 34.85 -52.90 -10.78
CA VAL A 313 36.12 -53.54 -11.15
C VAL A 313 36.73 -52.96 -12.42
N GLY A 314 35.96 -52.14 -13.13
CA GLY A 314 36.43 -51.36 -14.26
C GLY A 314 35.32 -50.58 -14.93
N LYS A 315 35.70 -49.90 -16.00
CA LYS A 315 34.87 -49.07 -16.85
C LYS A 315 34.94 -49.59 -18.28
N VAL A 316 33.79 -49.73 -18.93
CA VAL A 316 33.70 -50.04 -20.36
C VAL A 316 33.28 -48.79 -21.11
N PHE A 317 34.01 -48.49 -22.18
CA PHE A 317 33.58 -47.59 -23.22
C PHE A 317 33.10 -48.41 -24.41
N PHE A 318 31.88 -48.21 -24.88
CA PHE A 318 31.33 -48.99 -26.00
C PHE A 318 30.39 -48.18 -26.88
N VAL A 319 30.25 -48.64 -28.12
CA VAL A 319 29.26 -48.15 -29.08
C VAL A 319 28.37 -49.32 -29.46
N ASN A 320 27.05 -49.13 -29.30
CA ASN A 320 26.05 -50.04 -29.86
C ASN A 320 25.61 -49.52 -31.21
N GLN A 321 25.92 -50.27 -32.27
CA GLN A 321 25.41 -50.04 -33.61
C GLN A 321 24.16 -50.90 -33.84
N ASN A 322 23.59 -50.98 -35.04
CA ASN A 322 22.34 -51.71 -35.28
C ASN A 322 22.52 -53.24 -35.40
N PHE A 323 23.69 -53.70 -35.84
CA PHE A 323 24.06 -55.08 -36.08
C PHE A 323 25.38 -55.48 -35.40
N SER A 324 26.13 -54.53 -34.86
CA SER A 324 27.28 -54.83 -34.01
C SER A 324 27.36 -53.94 -32.76
N SER A 325 28.20 -54.36 -31.82
CA SER A 325 28.61 -53.57 -30.65
C SER A 325 30.10 -53.77 -30.43
N TYR A 326 30.85 -52.71 -30.15
CA TYR A 326 32.29 -52.77 -29.89
C TYR A 326 32.68 -51.96 -28.66
N ALA A 327 33.66 -52.47 -27.92
CA ALA A 327 33.95 -52.06 -26.55
C ALA A 327 35.47 -52.10 -26.24
N ALA A 328 35.90 -51.14 -25.42
CA ALA A 328 37.22 -51.09 -24.80
C ALA A 328 37.09 -51.03 -23.27
N TRP A 329 38.06 -51.63 -22.57
CA TRP A 329 38.05 -51.80 -21.11
C TRP A 329 39.09 -50.93 -20.43
N GLN A 330 38.74 -50.40 -19.27
CA GLN A 330 39.63 -49.75 -18.33
C GLN A 330 39.45 -50.41 -16.96
N PRO A 331 40.33 -51.34 -16.55
CA PRO A 331 40.23 -51.92 -15.22
C PRO A 331 40.48 -50.84 -14.16
N ILE A 332 39.75 -50.91 -13.04
CA ILE A 332 40.09 -50.15 -11.84
C ILE A 332 41.14 -50.98 -11.10
N LEU A 333 42.36 -50.46 -11.01
CA LEU A 333 43.46 -51.07 -10.27
C LEU A 333 43.71 -50.27 -9.00
N ASP A 334 43.87 -50.96 -7.86
CA ASP A 334 44.27 -50.31 -6.62
C ASP A 334 45.75 -49.89 -6.71
N SER A 335 45.98 -48.58 -6.66
CA SER A 335 47.30 -47.95 -6.75
C SER A 335 48.26 -48.37 -5.62
N LYS A 336 47.73 -48.87 -4.50
CA LYS A 336 48.52 -49.37 -3.37
C LYS A 336 49.17 -50.73 -3.64
N TYR A 337 48.64 -51.48 -4.61
CA TYR A 337 49.06 -52.84 -4.95
C TYR A 337 49.59 -52.97 -6.38
N SER A 338 49.32 -52.00 -7.26
CA SER A 338 50.04 -51.86 -8.52
C SER A 338 51.45 -51.32 -8.27
N GLY A 339 52.42 -52.22 -8.14
CA GLY A 339 53.84 -51.85 -8.09
C GLY A 339 54.26 -51.08 -9.36
N ASP A 340 54.45 -49.78 -9.19
CA ASP A 340 55.03 -48.80 -10.12
C ASP A 340 54.12 -48.17 -11.22
N LYS A 341 54.17 -46.82 -11.25
CA LYS A 341 53.66 -45.84 -12.25
C LYS A 341 52.15 -45.61 -12.35
N GLY A 342 51.69 -44.57 -11.65
CA GLY A 342 50.34 -44.01 -11.73
C GLY A 342 49.98 -43.24 -13.01
N GLU A 343 48.79 -42.65 -13.03
CA GLU A 343 48.21 -41.79 -14.07
C GLU A 343 48.45 -42.23 -15.53
N ARG A 344 48.13 -43.49 -15.80
CA ARG A 344 48.19 -44.08 -17.14
C ARG A 344 46.94 -43.77 -17.95
N VAL A 345 46.70 -42.48 -18.25
CA VAL A 345 45.53 -41.98 -19.00
C VAL A 345 45.28 -42.75 -20.30
N GLN A 346 46.33 -43.29 -20.95
CA GLN A 346 46.23 -44.22 -22.10
C GLN A 346 47.35 -45.30 -22.13
N SER A 347 47.93 -45.70 -20.99
CA SER A 347 49.30 -46.29 -20.96
C SER A 347 49.43 -47.74 -20.44
N LEU A 348 49.58 -48.68 -21.38
CA LEU A 348 50.69 -49.66 -21.46
C LEU A 348 51.07 -50.53 -20.24
N GLY A 349 50.25 -51.52 -19.90
CA GLY A 349 50.79 -52.78 -19.41
C GLY A 349 51.37 -53.60 -20.58
N TYR A 350 52.48 -54.31 -20.38
CA TYR A 350 52.91 -55.36 -21.32
C TYR A 350 51.98 -56.57 -21.12
N GLY A 351 50.83 -56.54 -21.78
CA GLY A 351 49.76 -57.51 -21.57
C GLY A 351 48.73 -57.46 -22.68
N PHE A 352 48.26 -58.64 -23.07
CA PHE A 352 47.37 -58.95 -24.19
C PHE A 352 45.96 -58.37 -24.02
N SER A 353 45.89 -57.04 -23.92
CA SER A 353 44.69 -56.26 -23.62
C SER A 353 43.93 -55.99 -24.90
N TYR A 354 43.07 -56.94 -25.27
CA TYR A 354 42.34 -56.85 -26.51
C TYR A 354 40.96 -56.20 -26.29
N PRO A 355 40.57 -55.24 -27.15
CA PRO A 355 39.20 -54.75 -27.21
C PRO A 355 38.30 -55.87 -27.71
N ASN A 356 37.01 -55.76 -27.40
CA ASN A 356 36.06 -56.80 -27.72
C ASN A 356 34.84 -56.25 -28.43
N TYR A 357 34.33 -57.04 -29.37
CA TYR A 357 33.14 -56.71 -30.13
C TYR A 357 32.25 -57.94 -30.25
N VAL A 358 30.98 -57.69 -30.57
CA VAL A 358 30.04 -58.70 -31.02
C VAL A 358 29.35 -58.20 -32.29
N ALA A 359 29.27 -59.06 -33.28
CA ALA A 359 28.68 -58.79 -34.58
C ALA A 359 27.57 -59.81 -34.85
N ARG A 360 26.35 -59.33 -35.10
CA ARG A 360 25.29 -60.14 -35.67
C ARG A 360 25.62 -60.45 -37.12
N THR A 361 25.92 -61.71 -37.39
CA THR A 361 26.29 -62.19 -38.71
C THR A 361 25.13 -62.89 -39.43
N ASP A 362 24.11 -63.31 -38.66
CA ASP A 362 22.97 -64.12 -39.07
C ASP A 362 23.33 -65.48 -39.73
N TYR A 363 24.57 -65.97 -39.54
CA TYR A 363 24.93 -67.36 -39.87
C TYR A 363 24.31 -68.32 -38.83
N GLN A 364 23.83 -69.48 -39.28
CA GLN A 364 23.32 -70.52 -38.39
C GLN A 364 24.47 -71.34 -37.79
N LYS A 365 24.55 -71.38 -36.46
CA LYS A 365 25.48 -72.24 -35.72
C LYS A 365 25.17 -73.72 -35.99
N GLY A 366 26.20 -74.50 -36.33
CA GLY A 366 26.07 -75.93 -36.68
C GLY A 366 25.91 -76.21 -38.18
N VAL A 367 25.63 -75.19 -38.99
CA VAL A 367 25.73 -75.24 -40.46
C VAL A 367 27.12 -74.73 -40.87
N ASP A 368 27.66 -75.15 -42.02
CA ASP A 368 28.95 -74.61 -42.50
C ASP A 368 28.86 -73.09 -42.70
N ILE A 369 29.57 -72.37 -41.84
CA ILE A 369 29.63 -70.90 -41.83
C ILE A 369 30.40 -70.42 -43.06
N LYS A 370 31.39 -71.18 -43.56
CA LYS A 370 32.19 -70.75 -44.72
C LYS A 370 31.32 -70.64 -45.97
N SER A 371 30.51 -71.65 -46.27
CA SER A 371 29.59 -71.61 -47.41
C SER A 371 28.53 -70.51 -47.29
N GLN A 372 27.91 -70.35 -46.11
CA GLN A 372 26.95 -69.26 -45.85
C GLN A 372 27.59 -67.88 -46.06
N ALA A 373 28.80 -67.68 -45.56
CA ALA A 373 29.53 -66.42 -45.66
C ALA A 373 30.02 -66.14 -47.10
N GLN A 374 30.42 -67.15 -47.87
CA GLN A 374 30.76 -66.98 -49.30
C GLN A 374 29.53 -66.58 -50.12
N GLN A 375 28.40 -67.26 -49.93
CA GLN A 375 27.14 -66.92 -50.62
C GLN A 375 26.69 -65.48 -50.28
N ARG A 376 26.78 -65.10 -49.00
CA ARG A 376 26.54 -63.72 -48.55
C ARG A 376 27.50 -62.73 -49.22
N TYR A 377 28.78 -63.06 -49.32
CA TYR A 377 29.79 -62.20 -49.91
C TYR A 377 29.51 -61.88 -51.38
N GLU A 378 29.30 -62.90 -52.22
CA GLU A 378 29.01 -62.69 -53.66
C GLU A 378 27.68 -61.92 -53.85
N SER A 379 26.66 -62.21 -53.03
CA SER A 379 25.35 -61.53 -53.08
C SER A 379 25.42 -60.04 -52.72
N VAL A 380 26.29 -59.65 -51.79
CA VAL A 380 26.53 -58.24 -51.45
C VAL A 380 27.42 -57.58 -52.51
N LYS A 381 28.51 -58.24 -52.94
CA LYS A 381 29.43 -57.76 -53.98
C LYS A 381 28.71 -57.39 -55.27
N ALA A 382 27.80 -58.24 -55.74
CA ALA A 382 27.02 -57.99 -56.95
C ALA A 382 26.09 -56.77 -56.89
N LYS A 383 25.74 -56.28 -55.69
CA LYS A 383 24.83 -55.14 -55.46
C LYS A 383 25.58 -53.85 -55.09
N THR A 384 26.60 -53.99 -54.24
CA THR A 384 27.29 -52.88 -53.59
C THR A 384 28.79 -53.15 -53.62
N PRO A 385 29.45 -53.10 -54.80
CA PRO A 385 30.86 -53.49 -54.96
C PRO A 385 31.84 -52.63 -54.15
N GLN A 386 31.42 -51.45 -53.70
CA GLN A 386 32.19 -50.63 -52.77
C GLN A 386 31.29 -50.09 -51.65
N ILE A 387 31.70 -50.32 -50.40
CA ILE A 387 30.98 -49.89 -49.19
C ILE A 387 31.91 -49.01 -48.36
N THR A 388 31.42 -47.84 -47.92
CA THR A 388 32.15 -46.95 -46.99
C THR A 388 31.45 -46.89 -45.64
N TYR A 389 32.22 -47.02 -44.56
CA TYR A 389 31.75 -47.02 -43.17
C TYR A 389 32.35 -45.84 -42.42
N ARG A 390 31.59 -45.25 -41.50
CA ARG A 390 32.08 -44.23 -40.55
C ARG A 390 31.68 -44.59 -39.12
N GLY A 391 32.55 -44.26 -38.18
CA GLY A 391 32.30 -44.46 -36.75
C GLY A 391 33.50 -44.08 -35.90
N TYR A 392 33.73 -44.80 -34.81
CA TYR A 392 34.75 -44.45 -33.83
C TYR A 392 35.79 -45.55 -33.62
N MET A 393 36.98 -45.12 -33.21
CA MET A 393 37.97 -45.96 -32.57
C MET A 393 37.91 -45.72 -31.04
N LEU A 394 37.97 -46.80 -30.26
CA LEU A 394 37.95 -46.79 -28.80
C LEU A 394 39.22 -47.43 -28.25
N ASN A 395 39.75 -46.91 -27.16
CA ASN A 395 40.84 -47.49 -26.39
C ASN A 395 40.50 -47.42 -24.88
N VAL A 396 41.42 -47.80 -24.00
CA VAL A 396 41.26 -47.81 -22.53
C VAL A 396 40.88 -46.44 -21.93
N GLY A 397 41.06 -45.34 -22.66
CA GLY A 397 40.65 -43.99 -22.27
C GLY A 397 39.36 -43.48 -22.93
N GLY A 398 38.57 -44.36 -23.57
CA GLY A 398 37.38 -43.98 -24.33
C GLY A 398 37.67 -43.71 -25.80
N LYS A 399 37.10 -42.64 -26.37
CA LYS A 399 37.31 -42.30 -27.78
C LYS A 399 38.79 -42.06 -28.06
N SER A 400 39.36 -42.81 -29.00
CA SER A 400 40.75 -42.67 -29.44
C SER A 400 40.89 -42.20 -30.89
N GLY A 401 39.79 -42.10 -31.65
CA GLY A 401 39.76 -41.49 -32.98
C GLY A 401 38.41 -41.62 -33.69
N ASP A 402 38.29 -40.97 -34.85
CA ASP A 402 37.21 -41.15 -35.83
C ASP A 402 37.69 -42.05 -36.96
N ILE A 403 36.98 -43.15 -37.26
CA ILE A 403 37.37 -44.09 -38.30
C ILE A 403 36.51 -43.94 -39.55
N THR A 404 37.16 -44.00 -40.72
CA THR A 404 36.50 -44.19 -42.02
C THR A 404 37.14 -45.39 -42.71
N LEU A 405 36.35 -46.40 -43.08
CA LEU A 405 36.82 -47.57 -43.84
C LEU A 405 36.07 -47.64 -45.18
N THR A 406 36.76 -48.05 -46.23
CA THR A 406 36.18 -48.39 -47.53
C THR A 406 36.55 -49.82 -47.89
N ALA A 407 35.55 -50.68 -47.98
CA ALA A 407 35.66 -52.04 -48.50
C ALA A 407 35.37 -52.00 -50.01
N ASP A 408 36.35 -52.39 -50.81
CA ASP A 408 36.27 -52.59 -52.25
C ASP A 408 36.18 -54.10 -52.49
N LEU A 409 34.96 -54.58 -52.73
CA LEU A 409 34.64 -56.00 -52.80
C LEU A 409 35.07 -56.61 -54.15
N ASP A 410 35.24 -55.80 -55.20
CA ASP A 410 35.82 -56.23 -56.46
C ASP A 410 37.30 -56.58 -56.31
N LYS A 411 38.05 -55.72 -55.60
CA LYS A 411 39.48 -55.93 -55.30
C LYS A 411 39.74 -56.74 -54.02
N ASN A 412 38.69 -57.25 -53.37
CA ASN A 412 38.75 -57.97 -52.09
C ASN A 412 39.58 -57.24 -51.00
N VAL A 413 39.47 -55.91 -50.89
CA VAL A 413 40.35 -55.11 -50.03
C VAL A 413 39.61 -54.06 -49.19
N VAL A 414 40.03 -53.91 -47.93
CA VAL A 414 39.65 -52.81 -47.04
C VAL A 414 40.82 -51.85 -46.91
N ASN A 415 40.54 -50.57 -47.15
CA ASN A 415 41.44 -49.46 -46.85
C ASN A 415 40.69 -48.45 -45.97
N GLY A 416 41.39 -47.48 -45.37
CA GLY A 416 40.73 -46.43 -44.61
C GLY A 416 41.67 -45.54 -43.83
N THR A 417 41.09 -44.68 -43.00
CA THR A 417 41.81 -43.74 -42.15
C THR A 417 41.23 -43.72 -40.74
N VAL A 418 42.08 -43.44 -39.76
CA VAL A 418 41.66 -43.02 -38.43
C VAL A 418 42.19 -41.61 -38.19
N THR A 419 41.29 -40.66 -37.99
CA THR A 419 41.59 -39.23 -37.82
C THR A 419 41.19 -38.74 -36.43
N ASN A 420 41.51 -37.48 -36.12
CA ASN A 420 41.15 -36.84 -34.84
C ASN A 420 41.59 -37.66 -33.62
N ARG A 421 42.75 -38.31 -33.72
CA ARG A 421 43.16 -39.29 -32.71
C ARG A 421 43.59 -38.63 -31.41
N ILE A 422 43.13 -39.21 -30.31
CA ILE A 422 43.51 -38.82 -28.95
C ILE A 422 44.56 -39.84 -28.51
N VAL A 423 45.83 -39.42 -28.54
CA VAL A 423 47.03 -40.25 -28.37
C VAL A 423 47.99 -39.60 -27.38
N ASN A 424 48.96 -40.36 -26.89
CA ASN A 424 49.98 -39.87 -25.97
C ASN A 424 50.86 -38.82 -26.68
N PRO A 425 51.15 -37.65 -26.06
CA PRO A 425 51.99 -36.60 -26.68
C PRO A 425 53.37 -37.05 -27.19
N VAL A 426 53.90 -38.19 -26.73
CA VAL A 426 55.16 -38.78 -27.22
C VAL A 426 55.01 -39.62 -28.50
N GLN A 427 53.80 -39.73 -29.06
CA GLN A 427 53.52 -40.40 -30.32
C GLN A 427 53.39 -39.37 -31.43
N ASP A 428 54.35 -39.40 -32.34
CA ASP A 428 54.31 -38.60 -33.55
C ASP A 428 53.58 -39.34 -34.68
N GLY A 429 52.87 -38.60 -35.52
CA GLY A 429 51.91 -39.15 -36.49
C GLY A 429 50.56 -39.49 -35.88
N ARG A 430 49.79 -38.47 -35.49
CA ARG A 430 48.49 -38.63 -34.80
C ARG A 430 47.50 -39.47 -35.60
N ASP A 431 47.36 -39.26 -36.90
CA ASP A 431 46.36 -39.98 -37.70
C ASP A 431 46.94 -41.26 -38.30
N LEU A 432 46.08 -42.24 -38.63
CA LEU A 432 46.47 -43.53 -39.20
C LEU A 432 45.90 -43.72 -40.60
N LEU A 433 46.70 -44.32 -41.46
CA LEU A 433 46.30 -44.81 -42.78
C LEU A 433 46.32 -46.35 -42.76
N LEU A 434 45.15 -46.94 -42.96
CA LEU A 434 44.92 -48.38 -42.97
C LEU A 434 44.90 -48.87 -44.42
N LYS A 435 45.79 -49.79 -44.77
CA LYS A 435 45.97 -50.26 -46.15
C LYS A 435 45.97 -51.76 -46.31
N ASN A 436 45.45 -52.21 -47.45
CA ASN A 436 45.58 -53.57 -47.96
C ASN A 436 45.00 -54.66 -47.04
N GLY A 437 43.96 -54.35 -46.26
CA GLY A 437 43.25 -55.35 -45.45
C GLY A 437 42.54 -56.35 -46.35
N GLN A 438 43.07 -57.57 -46.47
CA GLN A 438 42.54 -58.57 -47.39
C GLN A 438 41.20 -59.11 -46.87
N ILE A 439 40.15 -59.02 -47.69
CA ILE A 439 38.85 -59.59 -47.40
C ILE A 439 38.90 -61.09 -47.69
N SER A 440 38.39 -61.91 -46.77
CA SER A 440 38.35 -63.36 -46.90
C SER A 440 37.17 -63.96 -46.14
N VAL A 441 36.89 -65.24 -46.42
CA VAL A 441 35.83 -66.00 -45.76
C VAL A 441 36.44 -67.08 -44.87
N ASP A 442 36.28 -66.86 -43.56
CA ASP A 442 36.78 -67.66 -42.45
C ASP A 442 35.73 -68.71 -42.02
N ARG A 443 36.18 -69.92 -41.65
CA ARG A 443 35.30 -71.05 -41.30
C ARG A 443 34.49 -70.81 -40.03
N ASP A 444 34.95 -69.96 -39.12
CA ASP A 444 34.33 -69.74 -37.82
C ASP A 444 33.83 -68.31 -37.65
N ARG A 445 34.49 -67.33 -38.30
CA ARG A 445 34.19 -65.89 -38.20
C ARG A 445 33.35 -65.36 -39.38
N GLY A 446 33.28 -66.10 -40.50
CA GLY A 446 32.56 -65.70 -41.71
C GLY A 446 33.31 -64.66 -42.53
N ILE A 447 32.62 -63.66 -43.09
CA ILE A 447 33.28 -62.59 -43.86
C ILE A 447 34.11 -61.72 -42.90
N ILE A 448 35.42 -61.74 -43.12
CA ILE A 448 36.42 -60.99 -42.33
C ILE A 448 37.33 -60.19 -43.25
N PHE A 449 38.13 -59.31 -42.66
CA PHE A 449 39.25 -58.66 -43.32
C PHE A 449 40.44 -58.59 -42.36
N SER A 450 41.66 -58.71 -42.88
CA SER A 450 42.89 -58.57 -42.08
C SER A 450 44.03 -57.94 -42.87
N GLY A 451 44.70 -56.97 -42.26
CA GLY A 451 45.92 -56.35 -42.77
C GLY A 451 47.16 -57.17 -42.45
N ASN A 452 48.12 -57.21 -43.36
CA ASN A 452 49.39 -57.87 -43.15
C ASN A 452 50.20 -57.18 -42.03
N GLN A 453 50.70 -57.99 -41.10
CA GLN A 453 51.47 -57.53 -39.94
C GLN A 453 52.71 -56.73 -40.36
N GLY A 454 52.86 -55.53 -39.79
CA GLY A 454 53.97 -54.63 -40.11
C GLY A 454 53.92 -54.03 -41.52
N ARG A 455 52.77 -54.08 -42.21
CA ARG A 455 52.60 -53.53 -43.58
C ARG A 455 51.35 -52.67 -43.75
N SER A 456 50.35 -52.84 -42.88
CA SER A 456 48.98 -52.37 -43.13
C SER A 456 48.52 -51.17 -42.30
N VAL A 457 49.32 -50.69 -41.35
CA VAL A 457 49.03 -49.52 -40.51
C VAL A 457 50.19 -48.54 -40.62
N ILE A 458 49.94 -47.36 -41.18
CA ILE A 458 50.95 -46.33 -41.47
C ILE A 458 50.57 -45.05 -40.72
N PRO A 459 51.44 -44.47 -39.87
CA PRO A 459 51.18 -43.17 -39.27
C PRO A 459 51.25 -42.04 -40.31
N VAL A 460 50.37 -41.06 -40.14
CA VAL A 460 50.21 -39.88 -40.99
C VAL A 460 50.69 -38.65 -40.21
N GLY A 461 51.66 -37.94 -40.78
CA GLY A 461 52.45 -36.91 -40.08
C GLY A 461 53.80 -37.48 -39.63
N ASN A 462 54.88 -36.70 -39.83
CA ASN A 462 56.26 -37.00 -39.43
C ASN A 462 56.79 -38.41 -39.79
N ASN A 463 56.26 -38.95 -40.90
CA ASN A 463 56.65 -40.22 -41.50
C ASN A 463 56.96 -40.04 -42.99
N PRO A 464 58.07 -39.36 -43.36
CA PRO A 464 58.38 -39.00 -44.75
C PRO A 464 58.54 -40.23 -45.67
N ASN A 465 58.91 -41.37 -45.09
CA ASN A 465 59.13 -42.62 -45.82
C ASN A 465 57.86 -43.48 -45.95
N ASN A 466 56.68 -42.99 -45.51
CA ASN A 466 55.41 -43.74 -45.45
C ASN A 466 55.56 -45.15 -44.84
N SER A 467 56.48 -45.31 -43.89
CA SER A 467 56.82 -46.60 -43.32
C SER A 467 55.74 -47.07 -42.36
N PRO A 468 55.29 -48.33 -42.45
CA PRO A 468 54.28 -48.89 -41.55
C PRO A 468 54.84 -49.10 -40.14
N PHE A 469 53.97 -49.08 -39.13
CA PHE A 469 54.37 -49.44 -37.77
C PHE A 469 54.76 -50.91 -37.69
N LYS A 470 55.96 -51.18 -37.16
CA LYS A 470 56.49 -52.54 -36.98
C LYS A 470 55.54 -53.36 -36.10
N TYR A 471 55.16 -54.54 -36.58
CA TYR A 471 54.20 -55.47 -35.96
C TYR A 471 52.74 -55.02 -35.86
N ALA A 472 52.38 -53.81 -36.28
CA ALA A 472 51.00 -53.33 -36.29
C ALA A 472 50.17 -53.95 -37.42
N TYR A 473 48.90 -54.22 -37.13
CA TYR A 473 47.90 -54.67 -38.10
C TYR A 473 46.50 -54.28 -37.65
N PHE A 474 45.52 -54.49 -38.51
CA PHE A 474 44.11 -54.35 -38.19
C PHE A 474 43.34 -55.54 -38.75
N GLU A 475 42.31 -55.98 -38.05
CA GLU A 475 41.39 -57.02 -38.52
C GLU A 475 39.96 -56.73 -38.07
N GLY A 476 38.98 -57.38 -38.69
CA GLY A 476 37.59 -57.26 -38.29
C GLY A 476 36.63 -58.15 -39.09
N THR A 477 35.34 -57.96 -38.84
CA THR A 477 34.23 -58.68 -39.48
C THR A 477 33.08 -57.75 -39.87
N PHE A 478 32.24 -58.21 -40.80
CA PHE A 478 31.09 -57.46 -41.32
C PHE A 478 29.76 -58.02 -40.77
N ALA A 479 28.98 -57.16 -40.12
CA ALA A 479 27.69 -57.49 -39.50
C ALA A 479 26.48 -57.23 -40.44
N GLY A 480 25.28 -57.70 -40.08
CA GLY A 480 23.98 -57.16 -40.57
C GLY A 480 23.23 -57.84 -41.72
N LYS A 481 23.84 -58.83 -42.39
CA LYS A 481 23.44 -59.46 -43.68
C LYS A 481 23.90 -58.72 -44.93
N ASN A 482 23.57 -57.45 -45.14
CA ASN A 482 24.06 -56.71 -46.31
C ASN A 482 25.45 -56.09 -46.11
N MET A 483 26.11 -56.37 -44.98
CA MET A 483 27.40 -55.77 -44.58
C MET A 483 27.22 -54.28 -44.28
N GLU A 484 26.13 -53.95 -43.58
CA GLU A 484 25.74 -52.60 -43.18
C GLU A 484 26.69 -52.01 -42.14
N GLU A 485 27.41 -52.85 -41.40
CA GLU A 485 28.27 -52.44 -40.30
C GLU A 485 29.54 -53.29 -40.25
N VAL A 486 30.61 -52.67 -39.73
CA VAL A 486 31.91 -53.28 -39.57
C VAL A 486 32.38 -53.09 -38.13
N VAL A 487 32.98 -54.12 -37.53
CA VAL A 487 33.67 -54.04 -36.24
C VAL A 487 34.99 -54.80 -36.29
N GLY A 488 35.96 -54.33 -35.51
CA GLY A 488 37.31 -54.89 -35.54
C GLY A 488 38.23 -54.37 -34.46
N THR A 489 39.52 -54.59 -34.67
CA THR A 489 40.59 -54.22 -33.75
C THR A 489 41.83 -53.77 -34.54
N ILE A 490 42.48 -52.70 -34.08
CA ILE A 490 43.84 -52.34 -34.48
C ILE A 490 44.79 -52.80 -33.38
N HIS A 491 45.80 -53.59 -33.74
CA HIS A 491 46.72 -54.27 -32.84
C HIS A 491 48.13 -53.69 -32.93
N ASN A 492 48.89 -53.81 -31.82
CA ASN A 492 50.32 -53.46 -31.72
C ASN A 492 50.69 -52.04 -32.19
N LEU A 493 49.81 -51.06 -31.94
CA LEU A 493 50.16 -49.64 -32.11
C LEU A 493 51.27 -49.27 -31.11
N PRO A 494 52.36 -48.60 -31.53
CA PRO A 494 53.47 -48.31 -30.63
C PRO A 494 53.02 -47.44 -29.48
N ARG A 495 53.26 -47.88 -28.24
CA ARG A 495 52.86 -47.17 -27.01
C ARG A 495 51.33 -47.02 -26.82
N GLU A 496 50.50 -47.85 -27.46
CA GLU A 496 49.05 -47.92 -27.19
C GLU A 496 48.59 -49.36 -26.96
N SER A 497 47.54 -49.55 -26.17
CA SER A 497 46.80 -50.82 -26.15
C SER A 497 46.04 -51.01 -27.48
N ALA A 498 45.68 -52.25 -27.80
CA ALA A 498 44.87 -52.55 -28.98
C ALA A 498 43.54 -51.78 -28.92
N SER A 499 43.15 -51.18 -30.06
CA SER A 499 42.01 -50.26 -30.14
C SER A 499 40.82 -50.91 -30.84
N ALA A 500 39.66 -50.87 -30.19
CA ALA A 500 38.39 -51.30 -30.80
C ALA A 500 38.06 -50.33 -31.92
N PHE A 501 37.41 -50.80 -32.98
CA PHE A 501 36.73 -49.89 -33.88
C PHE A 501 35.44 -50.49 -34.39
N GLY A 502 34.56 -49.60 -34.84
CA GLY A 502 33.44 -49.99 -35.67
C GLY A 502 32.88 -48.80 -36.44
N GLY A 503 32.18 -49.10 -37.52
CA GLY A 503 31.54 -48.11 -38.37
C GLY A 503 30.27 -48.64 -38.98
N THR A 504 29.31 -47.75 -39.20
CA THR A 504 28.07 -48.05 -39.93
C THR A 504 28.20 -47.49 -41.35
N GLN A 505 27.61 -48.19 -42.31
CA GLN A 505 27.62 -47.83 -43.73
C GLN A 505 27.08 -46.41 -43.91
N VAL A 506 27.81 -45.62 -44.69
CA VAL A 506 27.34 -44.34 -45.20
C VAL A 506 26.48 -44.65 -46.44
N THR A 507 25.16 -44.53 -46.30
CA THR A 507 24.28 -44.41 -47.47
C THR A 507 24.67 -43.17 -48.25
N LYS A 508 24.84 -43.34 -49.56
CA LYS A 508 24.92 -42.23 -50.52
C LYS A 508 23.52 -41.70 -50.82
#